data_AF-L8JE94-F1
#
_entry.id   AF-L8JE94-F1
#
_cell.length_a   1.000
_cell.length_b   1.000
_cell.length_c   1.000
_cell.angle_alpha   90.00
_cell.angle_beta   90.00
_cell.angle_gamma   90.00
#
_symmetry.space_group_name_H-M   'P 1'
#
loop_
_entity.id
_entity.type
_entity.pdbx_description
1 polymer ?
#
loop_
_entity_poly.entity_id
_entity_poly.type
_entity_poly.pdbx_seq_one_letter_code
_entity_poly.pdbx_strand_id
1 'polypeptide(L)'
;MKDATRKALLDALERLVAGNPQNIELRKKAEKGKLKVNYSTVEKEAGKSVGALRNHKDIMELIKQKSLDVRVSKSDTANTQIDVLQAELKKAKEYGTNQAKLKKKHHEQAKRDADSLALQAAKHVKMIEQLMLMIPEEQREAAMDKVVNTHADNVVLLNK
;
A
#
# COMPACT_ATOMS: atom_id res chain seq x y z
N MET A 1 -29.52 16.55 24.35
CA MET A 1 -28.86 15.39 23.70
C MET A 1 -27.43 15.68 23.20
N LYS A 2 -27.16 16.84 22.57
CA LYS A 2 -25.81 17.17 22.05
C LYS A 2 -24.75 17.24 23.15
N ASP A 3 -25.09 17.75 24.33
CA ASP A 3 -24.13 17.88 25.45
C ASP A 3 -23.78 16.54 26.11
N ALA A 4 -24.72 15.60 26.16
CA ALA A 4 -24.47 14.25 26.66
C ALA A 4 -23.49 13.48 25.76
N THR A 5 -23.64 13.63 24.43
CA THR A 5 -22.70 13.05 23.46
C THR A 5 -21.33 13.70 23.54
N ARG A 6 -21.29 15.04 23.68
CA ARG A 6 -20.04 15.80 23.86
C ARG A 6 -19.27 15.34 25.09
N LYS A 7 -19.95 15.21 26.24
CA LYS A 7 -19.35 14.76 27.49
C LYS A 7 -18.83 13.31 27.39
N ALA A 8 -19.62 12.41 26.82
CA ALA A 8 -19.18 11.02 26.59
C ALA A 8 -17.93 10.91 25.71
N LEU A 9 -17.79 11.77 24.70
CA LEU A 9 -16.60 11.82 23.84
C LEU A 9 -15.37 12.39 24.55
N LEU A 10 -15.55 13.38 25.42
CA LEU A 10 -14.47 13.92 26.26
C LEU A 10 -13.99 12.89 27.29
N ASP A 11 -14.92 12.26 28.01
CA ASP A 11 -14.60 11.21 28.99
C ASP A 11 -13.87 10.04 28.32
N ALA A 12 -14.30 9.66 27.11
CA ALA A 12 -13.63 8.63 26.31
C ALA A 12 -12.21 9.04 25.90
N LEU A 13 -12.01 10.30 25.52
CA LEU A 13 -10.68 10.83 25.18
C LEU A 13 -9.75 10.79 26.38
N GLU A 14 -10.21 11.22 27.56
CA GLU A 14 -9.41 11.19 28.79
C GLU A 14 -9.00 9.77 29.17
N ARG A 15 -9.93 8.79 29.10
CA ARG A 15 -9.62 7.37 29.32
C ARG A 15 -8.55 6.84 28.37
N LEU A 16 -8.61 7.22 27.09
CA LEU A 16 -7.63 6.81 26.08
C LEU A 16 -6.25 7.42 26.31
N VAL A 17 -6.19 8.68 26.76
CA VAL A 17 -4.92 9.35 27.11
C VAL A 17 -4.31 8.73 28.37
N ALA A 18 -5.14 8.40 29.36
CA ALA A 18 -4.72 7.70 30.58
C ALA A 18 -4.32 6.23 30.35
N GLY A 19 -4.54 5.68 29.15
CA GLY A 19 -4.21 4.30 28.81
C GLY A 19 -5.17 3.25 29.38
N ASN A 20 -6.33 3.67 29.92
CA ASN A 20 -7.33 2.81 30.55
C ASN A 20 -8.64 2.79 29.73
N PRO A 21 -8.66 2.19 28.52
CA PRO A 21 -9.88 2.06 27.74
C PRO A 21 -10.86 1.05 28.35
N GLN A 22 -12.14 1.39 28.31
CA GLN A 22 -13.25 0.56 28.74
C GLN A 22 -13.65 -0.47 27.66
N ASN A 23 -13.44 -0.14 26.38
CA ASN A 23 -13.72 -1.07 25.28
C ASN A 23 -12.72 -2.23 25.27
N ILE A 24 -13.23 -3.48 25.22
CA ILE A 24 -12.42 -4.71 25.27
C ILE A 24 -11.39 -4.76 24.13
N GLU A 25 -11.74 -4.33 22.92
CA GLU A 25 -10.80 -4.32 21.79
C GLU A 25 -9.66 -3.31 21.98
N LEU A 26 -9.99 -2.13 22.52
CA LEU A 26 -9.03 -1.08 22.78
C LEU A 26 -8.13 -1.44 23.97
N ARG A 27 -8.66 -2.14 24.97
CA ARG A 27 -7.89 -2.68 26.09
C ARG A 27 -6.85 -3.69 25.62
N LYS A 28 -7.24 -4.65 24.76
CA LYS A 28 -6.30 -5.59 24.13
C LYS A 28 -5.22 -4.88 23.31
N LYS A 29 -5.53 -3.72 22.71
CA LYS A 29 -4.54 -2.90 21.98
C LYS A 29 -3.63 -2.12 22.92
N ALA A 30 -4.14 -1.66 24.06
CA ALA A 30 -3.39 -0.98 25.11
C ALA A 30 -2.36 -1.93 25.75
N GLU A 31 -2.77 -3.15 26.11
CA GLU A 31 -1.88 -4.20 26.63
C GLU A 31 -0.74 -4.53 25.66
N LYS A 32 -1.00 -4.46 24.35
CA LYS A 32 0.01 -4.67 23.30
C LYS A 32 0.86 -3.44 23.00
N GLY A 33 0.66 -2.31 23.70
CA GLY A 33 1.34 -1.03 23.44
C GLY A 33 0.96 -0.36 22.11
N LYS A 34 -0.04 -0.88 21.40
CA LYS A 34 -0.47 -0.46 20.05
C LYS A 34 -1.67 0.49 20.07
N LEU A 35 -2.05 1.00 21.24
CA LEU A 35 -3.14 1.97 21.36
C LEU A 35 -2.74 3.29 20.70
N LYS A 36 -3.58 3.75 19.77
CA LYS A 36 -3.44 5.03 19.06
C LYS A 36 -4.65 5.90 19.38
N VAL A 37 -4.41 7.14 19.77
CA VAL A 37 -5.48 8.13 19.95
C VAL A 37 -5.85 8.69 18.58
N ASN A 38 -7.05 8.39 18.10
CA ASN A 38 -7.58 8.88 16.83
C ASN A 38 -9.12 9.01 16.92
N TYR A 39 -9.75 9.58 15.89
CA TYR A 39 -11.20 9.77 15.87
C TYR A 39 -12.00 8.48 16.06
N SER A 40 -11.64 7.41 15.33
CA SER A 40 -12.39 6.16 15.37
C SER A 40 -12.25 5.41 16.70
N THR A 41 -11.11 5.52 17.38
CA THR A 41 -10.90 4.93 18.71
C THR A 41 -11.68 5.69 19.77
N VAL A 42 -11.74 7.03 19.69
CA VAL A 42 -12.54 7.85 20.61
C VAL A 42 -14.04 7.58 20.43
N GLU A 43 -14.53 7.48 19.19
CA GLU A 43 -15.94 7.13 18.93
C GLU A 43 -16.28 5.72 19.43
N LYS A 44 -15.39 4.74 19.20
CA LYS A 44 -15.56 3.37 19.68
C LYS A 44 -15.54 3.25 21.21
N GLU A 45 -14.67 4.03 21.86
CA GLU A 45 -14.56 4.06 23.32
C GLU A 45 -15.78 4.76 23.96
N ALA A 46 -16.33 5.78 23.29
CA ALA A 46 -17.56 6.47 23.71
C ALA A 46 -18.84 5.67 23.41
N GLY A 47 -18.73 4.51 22.74
CA GLY A 47 -19.89 3.71 22.30
C GLY A 47 -20.78 4.45 21.30
N LYS A 48 -20.21 5.34 20.49
CA LYS A 48 -20.94 6.14 19.49
C LYS A 48 -20.71 5.61 18.08
N SER A 49 -21.66 5.93 17.19
CA SER A 49 -21.56 5.59 15.78
C SER A 49 -20.39 6.34 15.11
N VAL A 50 -19.90 5.74 14.03
CA VAL A 50 -18.86 6.33 13.20
C VAL A 50 -19.38 7.64 12.61
N GLY A 51 -18.72 8.76 12.91
CA GLY A 51 -19.14 10.10 12.48
C GLY A 51 -19.85 10.95 13.54
N ALA A 52 -19.99 10.46 14.78
CA ALA A 52 -20.47 11.27 15.89
C ALA A 52 -19.61 12.53 16.13
N LEU A 53 -18.31 12.47 15.82
CA LEU A 53 -17.39 13.62 15.95
C LEU A 53 -17.59 14.72 14.91
N ARG A 54 -18.30 14.48 13.80
CA ARG A 54 -18.42 15.46 12.69
C ARG A 54 -19.01 16.81 13.13
N ASN A 55 -19.89 16.77 14.13
CA ASN A 55 -20.59 17.95 14.65
C ASN A 55 -19.86 18.60 15.84
N HIS A 56 -18.73 18.05 16.29
CA HIS A 56 -17.97 18.47 17.47
C HIS A 56 -16.53 18.84 17.07
N LYS A 57 -16.37 19.96 16.37
CA LYS A 57 -15.07 20.43 15.85
C LYS A 57 -14.04 20.69 16.96
N ASP A 58 -14.50 21.21 18.10
CA ASP A 58 -13.72 21.42 19.32
C ASP A 58 -13.05 20.13 19.82
N ILE A 59 -13.81 19.03 19.88
CA ILE A 59 -13.27 17.73 20.29
C ILE A 59 -12.31 17.19 19.22
N MET A 60 -12.59 17.40 17.94
CA MET A 60 -11.67 16.97 16.88
C MET A 60 -10.30 17.64 16.95
N GLU A 61 -10.24 18.90 17.36
CA GLU A 61 -9.00 19.65 17.58
C GLU A 61 -8.28 19.14 18.82
N LEU A 62 -8.99 18.91 19.92
CA LEU A 62 -8.43 18.31 21.14
C LEU A 62 -7.83 16.93 20.88
N ILE A 63 -8.52 16.07 20.11
CA ILE A 63 -8.02 14.75 19.73
C ILE A 63 -6.72 14.89 18.91
N LYS A 64 -6.65 15.83 17.97
CA LYS A 64 -5.42 16.09 17.20
C LYS A 64 -4.28 16.47 18.12
N GLN A 65 -4.49 17.47 18.99
CA GLN A 65 -3.48 17.94 19.92
C GLN A 65 -2.99 16.82 20.85
N LYS A 66 -3.92 16.12 21.52
CA LYS A 66 -3.57 15.00 22.41
C LYS A 66 -2.90 13.85 21.67
N SER A 67 -3.28 13.58 20.43
CA SER A 67 -2.63 12.55 19.62
C SER A 67 -1.18 12.91 19.28
N LEU A 68 -0.87 14.20 19.12
CA LEU A 68 0.48 14.70 18.91
C LEU A 68 1.27 14.68 20.22
N ASP A 69 0.68 15.11 21.34
CA ASP A 69 1.29 15.04 22.67
C ASP A 69 1.72 13.61 23.00
N VAL A 70 0.83 12.63 22.81
CA VAL A 70 1.15 11.21 23.03
C VAL A 70 2.30 10.72 22.14
N ARG A 71 2.46 11.27 20.93
CA ARG A 71 3.58 10.94 20.05
C ARG A 71 4.89 11.60 20.49
N VAL A 72 4.83 12.84 20.95
CA VAL A 72 5.98 13.55 21.55
C VAL A 72 6.47 12.76 22.77
N SER A 73 5.59 12.39 23.69
CA SER A 73 5.93 11.61 24.88
C SER A 73 6.49 10.21 24.59
N LYS A 74 6.20 9.65 23.40
CA LYS A 74 6.74 8.36 22.95
C LYS A 74 8.01 8.49 22.11
N SER A 75 8.40 9.71 21.74
CA SER A 75 9.56 9.96 20.90
C SER A 75 10.75 10.29 21.78
N ASP A 76 11.81 9.48 21.71
CA ASP A 76 13.03 9.71 22.49
C ASP A 76 13.80 10.96 22.04
N THR A 77 13.46 11.53 20.87
CA THR A 77 14.23 12.58 20.20
C THR A 77 13.45 13.86 19.92
N ALA A 78 12.12 13.84 20.04
CA ALA A 78 11.29 15.00 19.73
C ALA A 78 10.80 15.66 21.01
N ASN A 79 11.18 16.92 21.22
CA ASN A 79 10.77 17.69 22.39
C ASN A 79 9.46 18.44 22.13
N THR A 80 9.16 18.75 20.88
CA THR A 80 7.96 19.49 20.48
C THR A 80 7.12 18.73 19.46
N GLN A 81 5.83 19.07 19.38
CA GLN A 81 4.93 18.55 18.34
C GLN A 81 5.43 18.92 16.94
N ILE A 82 6.07 20.08 16.80
CA ILE A 82 6.63 20.57 15.54
C ILE A 82 7.76 19.66 15.07
N ASP A 83 8.64 19.20 15.97
CA ASP A 83 9.74 18.31 15.61
C ASP A 83 9.24 16.97 15.05
N VAL A 84 8.18 16.40 15.67
CA VAL A 84 7.54 15.17 15.19
C VAL A 84 7.00 15.39 13.77
N LEU A 85 6.27 16.48 13.54
CA LEU A 85 5.68 16.79 12.24
C LEU A 85 6.75 17.06 11.17
N GLN A 86 7.84 17.76 11.52
CA GLN A 86 8.95 18.01 10.61
C GLN A 86 9.67 16.70 10.22
N ALA A 87 9.88 15.80 11.17
CA ALA A 87 10.46 14.49 10.90
C ALA A 87 9.55 13.64 9.99
N GLU A 88 8.24 13.64 10.23
CA GLU A 88 7.26 12.98 9.35
C GLU A 88 7.25 13.58 7.94
N LEU A 89 7.30 14.92 7.82
CA LEU A 89 7.39 15.60 6.52
C LEU A 89 8.66 15.24 5.77
N LYS A 90 9.80 15.19 6.44
CA LYS A 90 11.07 14.79 5.83
C LYS A 90 10.99 13.36 5.31
N LYS A 91 10.51 12.42 6.12
CA LYS A 91 10.31 11.01 5.72
C LYS A 91 9.35 10.89 4.53
N ALA A 92 8.26 11.65 4.52
CA ALA A 92 7.30 11.64 3.43
C ALA A 92 7.92 12.15 2.11
N LYS A 93 8.72 13.22 2.17
CA LYS A 93 9.45 13.74 1.01
C LYS A 93 10.47 12.72 0.49
N GLU A 94 11.29 12.15 1.37
CA GLU A 94 12.26 11.12 1.02
C GLU A 94 11.59 9.91 0.37
N TYR A 95 10.50 9.41 0.95
CA TYR A 95 9.71 8.34 0.38
C TYR A 95 9.21 8.68 -1.02
N GLY A 96 8.63 9.87 -1.22
CA GLY A 96 8.16 10.33 -2.53
C GLY A 96 9.28 10.38 -3.58
N THR A 97 10.46 10.90 -3.21
CA THR A 97 11.61 10.93 -4.12
C THR A 97 12.13 9.54 -4.49
N ASN A 98 12.15 8.60 -3.53
CA ASN A 98 12.59 7.23 -3.78
C ASN A 98 11.60 6.48 -4.68
N GLN A 99 10.29 6.66 -4.47
CA GLN A 99 9.27 6.07 -5.33
C GLN A 99 9.35 6.61 -6.77
N ALA A 100 9.58 7.92 -6.94
CA ALA A 100 9.76 8.51 -8.27
C ALA A 100 10.99 7.93 -8.99
N LYS A 101 12.12 7.79 -8.29
CA LYS A 101 13.34 7.15 -8.83
C LYS A 101 13.09 5.70 -9.23
N LEU A 102 12.41 4.94 -8.38
CA LEU A 102 12.11 3.53 -8.62
C LEU A 102 11.18 3.34 -9.81
N LYS A 103 10.13 4.16 -9.91
CA LYS A 103 9.22 4.18 -11.06
C LYS A 103 9.98 4.45 -12.37
N LYS A 104 10.85 5.46 -12.37
CA LYS A 104 11.67 5.78 -13.55
C LYS A 104 12.58 4.60 -13.94
N LYS A 105 13.28 4.01 -12.96
CA LYS A 105 14.15 2.84 -13.17
C LYS A 105 13.39 1.66 -13.79
N HIS A 106 12.23 1.28 -13.22
CA HIS A 106 11.44 0.18 -13.74
C HIS A 106 10.87 0.47 -15.13
N HIS A 107 10.45 1.71 -15.38
CA HIS A 107 9.97 2.09 -16.70
C HIS A 107 11.07 1.99 -17.77
N GLU A 108 12.26 2.51 -17.47
CA GLU A 108 13.41 2.39 -18.38
C GLU A 108 13.85 0.94 -18.59
N GLN A 109 13.85 0.12 -17.53
CA GLN A 109 14.19 -1.29 -17.63
C GLN A 109 13.18 -2.05 -18.48
N ALA A 110 11.88 -1.88 -18.23
CA ALA A 110 10.83 -2.53 -19.00
C ALA A 110 10.90 -2.16 -20.49
N LYS A 111 11.25 -0.90 -20.81
CA LYS A 111 11.45 -0.47 -22.20
C LYS A 111 12.63 -1.19 -22.85
N ARG A 112 13.79 -1.25 -22.17
CA ARG A 112 14.97 -1.98 -22.67
C ARG A 112 14.70 -3.47 -22.85
N ASP A 113 13.99 -4.07 -21.89
CA ASP A 113 13.65 -5.49 -21.94
C ASP A 113 12.69 -5.78 -23.11
N ALA A 114 11.72 -4.89 -23.36
CA ALA A 114 10.84 -4.99 -24.53
C ALA A 114 11.62 -4.89 -25.86
N ASP A 115 12.53 -3.92 -25.97
CA ASP A 115 13.37 -3.75 -27.17
C ASP A 115 14.29 -4.97 -27.39
N SER A 116 14.90 -5.49 -26.31
CA SER A 116 15.76 -6.68 -26.36
C SER A 116 14.96 -7.93 -26.72
N LEU A 117 13.76 -8.10 -26.17
CA LEU A 117 12.88 -9.22 -26.47
C LEU A 117 12.43 -9.17 -27.94
N ALA A 118 12.07 -8.00 -28.46
CA ALA A 118 11.72 -7.83 -29.86
C ALA A 118 12.90 -8.17 -30.79
N LEU A 119 14.11 -7.74 -30.44
CA LEU A 119 15.32 -8.08 -31.19
C LEU A 119 15.61 -9.58 -31.16
N GLN A 120 15.47 -10.21 -29.99
CA GLN A 120 15.66 -11.66 -29.85
C GLN A 120 14.62 -12.42 -30.66
N ALA A 121 13.35 -12.04 -30.59
CA ALA A 121 12.27 -12.65 -31.37
C ALA A 121 12.56 -12.55 -32.88
N ALA A 122 12.98 -11.38 -33.38
CA ALA A 122 13.35 -11.20 -34.78
C ALA A 122 14.52 -12.10 -35.21
N LYS A 123 15.56 -12.21 -34.37
CA LYS A 123 16.69 -13.13 -34.61
C LYS A 123 16.23 -14.59 -34.62
N HIS A 124 15.36 -14.97 -33.70
CA HIS A 124 14.83 -16.33 -33.61
C HIS A 124 14.00 -16.69 -34.84
N VAL A 125 13.12 -15.79 -35.30
CA VAL A 125 12.34 -15.97 -36.53
C VAL A 125 13.26 -16.21 -37.72
N LYS A 126 14.29 -15.37 -37.90
CA LYS A 126 15.26 -15.55 -38.99
C LYS A 126 16.03 -16.87 -38.88
N MET A 127 16.42 -17.28 -37.67
CA MET A 127 17.10 -18.56 -37.46
C MET A 127 16.20 -19.73 -37.84
N ILE A 128 14.95 -19.72 -37.40
CA ILE A 128 13.96 -20.75 -37.74
C ILE A 128 13.70 -20.78 -39.25
N GLU A 129 13.56 -19.64 -39.90
CA GLU A 129 13.41 -19.54 -41.35
C GLU A 129 14.57 -20.23 -42.08
N GLN A 130 15.82 -19.94 -41.69
CA GLN A 130 16.99 -20.58 -42.32
C GLN A 130 17.02 -22.09 -42.08
N LEU A 131 16.66 -22.55 -40.87
CA LEU A 131 16.58 -23.98 -40.58
C LEU A 131 15.48 -24.68 -41.39
N MET A 132 14.33 -24.03 -41.58
CA MET A 132 13.24 -24.56 -42.40
C MET A 132 13.64 -24.66 -43.87
N LEU A 133 14.44 -23.71 -44.38
CA LEU A 133 14.96 -23.76 -45.76
C LEU A 133 15.88 -24.95 -46.02
N MET A 134 16.54 -25.49 -44.97
CA MET A 134 17.36 -26.71 -45.09
C MET A 134 16.53 -27.98 -45.22
N ILE A 135 15.24 -27.94 -44.89
CA ILE A 135 14.30 -29.06 -45.08
C ILE A 135 13.73 -28.97 -46.50
N PRO A 136 13.66 -30.09 -47.26
CA PRO A 136 12.98 -30.13 -48.55
C PRO A 136 11.54 -29.64 -48.43
N GLU A 137 11.06 -28.85 -49.41
CA GLU A 137 9.75 -28.18 -49.34
C GLU A 137 8.60 -29.13 -49.02
N GLU A 138 8.60 -30.30 -49.64
CA GLU A 138 7.61 -31.36 -49.48
C GLU A 138 7.49 -31.88 -48.03
N GLN A 139 8.53 -31.72 -47.22
CA GLN A 139 8.60 -32.25 -45.86
C GLN A 139 8.42 -31.18 -44.77
N ARG A 140 8.37 -29.89 -45.14
CA ARG A 140 8.31 -28.77 -44.19
C ARG A 140 7.03 -28.76 -43.37
N GLU A 141 5.89 -28.99 -44.01
CA GLU A 141 4.57 -28.96 -43.35
C GLU A 141 4.45 -30.07 -42.29
N ALA A 142 4.80 -31.31 -42.66
CA ALA A 142 4.83 -32.45 -41.74
C ALA A 142 5.80 -32.25 -40.56
N ALA A 143 6.94 -31.59 -40.80
CA ALA A 143 7.90 -31.27 -39.74
C ALA A 143 7.34 -30.26 -38.73
N MET A 144 6.63 -29.23 -39.20
CA MET A 144 6.00 -28.21 -38.32
C MET A 144 4.81 -28.78 -37.55
N ASP A 145 3.98 -29.61 -38.18
CA ASP A 145 2.87 -30.29 -37.50
C ASP A 145 3.36 -31.14 -36.32
N LYS A 146 4.50 -31.80 -36.48
CA LYS A 146 5.10 -32.56 -35.39
C LYS A 146 5.47 -31.65 -34.22
N VAL A 147 6.09 -30.50 -34.48
CA VAL A 147 6.49 -29.54 -33.44
C VAL A 147 5.28 -28.97 -32.70
N VAL A 148 4.25 -28.52 -33.43
CA VAL A 148 3.02 -27.97 -32.83
C VAL A 148 2.34 -29.01 -31.93
N ASN A 149 2.28 -30.26 -32.36
CA ASN A 149 1.63 -31.34 -31.61
C ASN A 149 2.49 -31.94 -30.48
N THR A 150 3.77 -31.55 -30.35
CA THR A 150 4.67 -32.11 -29.33
C THR A 150 4.32 -31.65 -27.92
N HIS A 151 3.88 -30.41 -27.74
CA HIS A 151 3.49 -29.85 -26.45
C HIS A 151 2.24 -28.99 -26.57
N ALA A 152 1.31 -29.16 -25.62
CA ALA A 152 0.06 -28.39 -25.56
C ALA A 152 0.29 -26.88 -25.47
N ASP A 153 1.41 -26.46 -24.87
CA ASP A 153 1.78 -25.05 -24.69
C ASP A 153 2.21 -24.34 -26.00
N ASN A 154 2.40 -25.10 -27.10
CA ASN A 154 2.72 -24.54 -28.41
C ASN A 154 1.51 -23.90 -29.11
N VAL A 155 0.30 -24.11 -28.57
CA VAL A 155 -0.96 -23.58 -29.13
C VAL A 155 -1.53 -22.54 -28.16
N VAL A 156 -1.54 -21.28 -28.59
CA VAL A 156 -2.16 -20.18 -27.82
C VAL A 156 -3.58 -19.97 -28.35
N LEU A 157 -4.58 -20.33 -27.53
CA LEU A 157 -5.98 -20.03 -27.83
C LEU A 157 -6.26 -18.54 -27.59
N LEU A 158 -6.52 -17.80 -28.67
CA LEU A 158 -7.01 -16.43 -28.57
C LEU A 158 -8.48 -16.47 -28.17
N ASN A 159 -8.76 -16.32 -26.88
CA ASN A 159 -10.12 -16.11 -26.41
C ASN A 159 -10.63 -14.78 -26.98
N LYS A 160 -11.64 -14.87 -27.87
CA LYS A 160 -12.39 -13.73 -28.41
C LYS A 160 -13.40 -13.20 -27.40
#